data_AF-A0A8H3H5L3-F1
#
_entry.id   AF-A0A8H3H5L3-F1
#
_cell.length_a   1.000
_cell.length_b   1.000
_cell.length_c   1.000
_cell.angle_alpha   90.00
_cell.angle_beta   90.00
_cell.angle_gamma   90.00
#
_symmetry.space_group_name_H-M   'P 1'
#
loop_
_entity.id
_entity.type
_entity.pdbx_description
1 polymer ?
#
loop_
_entity_poly.entity_id
_entity_poly.type
_entity_poly.pdbx_seq_one_letter_code
_entity_poly.pdbx_strand_id
1 'polypeptide(L)'
;ETENPEQEIQPGLSLLGPLKEKFVSVTQLYEPTSSGTDDNIFITRSYDATSHFETVVQDVHDVWKRVVGSDLVVKKRELDANA
;
A
#
# COMPACT_ATOMS: atom_id res chain seq x y z
N GLU A 1 5.36 -16.74 -3.10
CA GLU A 1 4.16 -17.59 -3.19
C GLU A 1 4.57 -19.01 -3.52
N THR A 2 3.79 -19.99 -3.07
CA THR A 2 3.88 -21.36 -3.55
C THR A 2 3.15 -21.52 -4.89
N GLU A 3 3.26 -22.68 -5.52
CA GLU A 3 2.51 -23.02 -6.73
C GLU A 3 0.98 -23.10 -6.50
N ASN A 4 0.53 -23.10 -5.24
CA ASN A 4 -0.89 -23.09 -4.88
C ASN A 4 -1.21 -22.09 -3.74
N PRO A 5 -1.33 -20.79 -4.07
CA PRO A 5 -1.56 -19.72 -3.08
C PRO A 5 -2.83 -19.93 -2.24
N GLU A 6 -3.83 -20.58 -2.81
CA GLU A 6 -5.12 -20.80 -2.16
C GLU A 6 -5.05 -21.84 -1.03
N GLN A 7 -4.05 -22.73 -1.06
CA GLN A 7 -3.79 -23.67 0.03
C GLN A 7 -3.20 -22.97 1.26
N GLU A 8 -2.44 -21.90 1.07
CA GLU A 8 -1.79 -21.17 2.16
C GLU A 8 -2.80 -20.52 3.10
N ILE A 9 -3.98 -20.12 2.59
CA ILE A 9 -5.04 -19.45 3.35
C ILE A 9 -6.11 -20.40 3.92
N GLN A 10 -6.01 -21.71 3.70
CA GLN A 10 -6.99 -22.70 4.19
C GLN A 10 -7.26 -22.65 5.70
N PRO A 11 -6.26 -22.42 6.58
CA PRO A 11 -6.50 -22.29 8.01
C PRO A 11 -7.49 -21.16 8.32
N GLY A 12 -7.41 -20.02 7.61
CA GLY A 12 -8.33 -18.90 7.78
C GLY A 12 -9.72 -19.20 7.22
N LEU A 13 -9.80 -19.81 6.03
CA LEU A 13 -11.08 -20.16 5.40
C LEU A 13 -11.89 -21.16 6.23
N SER A 14 -11.22 -22.10 6.90
CA SER A 14 -11.86 -23.11 7.76
C SER A 14 -12.61 -22.48 8.95
N LEU A 15 -12.25 -21.26 9.37
CA LEU A 15 -12.90 -20.54 10.45
C LEU A 15 -14.21 -19.86 10.03
N LEU A 16 -14.45 -19.69 8.72
CA LEU A 16 -15.60 -18.94 8.19
C LEU A 16 -16.88 -19.79 8.08
N GLY A 17 -16.80 -21.12 8.22
CA GLY A 17 -17.92 -22.03 8.05
C GLY A 17 -18.31 -22.25 6.57
N PRO A 18 -19.58 -22.60 6.28
CA PRO A 18 -20.03 -22.83 4.91
C PRO A 18 -19.95 -21.57 4.03
N LEU A 19 -19.08 -21.58 3.02
CA LEU A 19 -18.94 -20.50 2.05
C LEU A 19 -19.98 -20.66 0.93
N LYS A 20 -20.77 -19.61 0.68
CA LYS A 20 -21.69 -19.58 -0.46
C LYS A 20 -20.95 -19.38 -1.78
N GLU A 21 -19.95 -18.50 -1.78
CA GLU A 21 -19.18 -18.13 -2.95
C GLU A 21 -17.79 -17.63 -2.50
N LYS A 22 -16.79 -17.79 -3.37
CA LYS A 22 -15.40 -17.40 -3.11
C LYS A 22 -14.82 -16.78 -4.37
N PHE A 23 -14.22 -15.60 -4.23
CA PHE A 23 -13.55 -14.89 -5.32
C PHE A 23 -12.07 -14.77 -4.99
N VAL A 24 -11.22 -15.33 -5.84
CA VAL A 24 -9.77 -15.38 -5.62
C VAL A 24 -9.08 -14.57 -6.69
N SER A 25 -8.20 -13.65 -6.26
CA SER A 25 -7.37 -12.84 -7.13
C SER A 25 -5.94 -12.92 -6.63
N VAL A 26 -5.02 -13.16 -7.56
CA VAL A 26 -3.58 -13.11 -7.31
C VAL A 26 -3.04 -11.93 -8.10
N THR A 27 -2.28 -11.06 -7.44
CA THR A 27 -1.77 -9.83 -8.04
C THR A 27 -0.28 -9.72 -7.74
N GLN A 28 0.51 -9.45 -8.78
CA GLN A 28 1.93 -9.19 -8.64
C GLN A 28 2.15 -7.84 -7.94
N LEU A 29 3.00 -7.83 -6.92
CA LEU A 29 3.44 -6.61 -6.25
C LEU A 29 4.74 -6.09 -6.89
N TYR A 30 4.79 -4.79 -7.11
CA TYR A 30 5.93 -4.07 -7.68
C TYR A 30 6.44 -2.99 -6.74
N GLU A 31 7.73 -2.70 -6.86
CA GLU A 31 8.43 -1.62 -6.17
C GLU A 31 9.30 -0.83 -7.16
N PRO A 32 9.59 0.45 -6.90
CA PRO A 32 10.43 1.24 -7.78
C PRO A 32 11.87 0.73 -7.79
N THR A 33 12.49 0.69 -8.97
CA THR A 33 13.90 0.28 -9.12
C THR A 33 14.89 1.42 -8.83
N SER A 34 14.41 2.66 -8.75
CA SER A 34 15.20 3.86 -8.46
C SER A 34 14.46 4.79 -7.50
N SER A 35 15.20 5.71 -6.87
CA SER A 35 14.65 6.74 -5.98
C SER A 35 13.88 7.84 -6.73
N GLY A 36 14.01 7.95 -8.05
CA GLY A 36 13.42 9.05 -8.82
C GLY A 36 14.13 10.40 -8.67
N THR A 37 15.22 10.49 -7.89
CA THR A 37 15.93 11.76 -7.64
C THR A 37 16.74 12.25 -8.84
N ASP A 38 17.18 11.33 -9.70
CA ASP A 38 18.06 11.63 -10.83
C ASP A 38 17.26 12.01 -12.09
N ASP A 39 16.03 11.51 -12.21
CA ASP A 39 15.15 11.66 -13.37
C ASP A 39 13.83 12.39 -13.06
N ASN A 40 13.57 12.71 -11.79
CA ASN A 40 12.32 13.28 -11.28
C ASN A 40 11.08 12.40 -11.49
N ILE A 41 11.26 11.07 -11.55
CA ILE A 41 10.16 10.10 -11.69
C ILE A 41 9.98 9.34 -10.38
N PHE A 42 9.00 9.76 -9.57
CA PHE A 42 8.76 9.19 -8.24
C PHE A 42 7.59 8.21 -8.25
N ILE A 43 7.90 6.91 -8.22
CA ILE A 43 6.91 5.82 -8.25
C ILE A 43 6.68 5.28 -6.83
N THR A 44 5.41 4.98 -6.51
CA THR A 44 4.97 4.33 -5.27
C THR A 44 5.05 2.81 -5.36
N ARG A 45 5.11 2.14 -4.21
CA ARG A 45 5.01 0.68 -4.11
C ARG A 45 3.57 0.20 -4.31
N SER A 46 3.42 -1.06 -4.72
CA SER A 46 2.11 -1.73 -4.73
C SER A 46 1.58 -1.93 -3.32
N TYR A 47 0.26 -1.97 -3.15
CA TYR A 47 -0.37 -2.30 -1.87
C TYR A 47 -0.04 -3.74 -1.46
N ASP A 48 0.54 -3.90 -0.27
CA ASP A 48 0.86 -5.22 0.27
C ASP A 48 -0.37 -5.93 0.83
N ALA A 49 -0.17 -7.14 1.35
CA ALA A 49 -1.24 -7.97 1.90
C ALA A 49 -1.72 -7.52 3.30
N THR A 50 -1.19 -6.44 3.88
CA THR A 50 -1.60 -5.97 5.20
C THR A 50 -3.00 -5.34 5.15
N SER A 51 -3.78 -5.53 6.22
CA SER A 51 -5.17 -5.06 6.27
C SER A 51 -5.32 -3.62 6.79
N HIS A 52 -4.21 -2.92 7.06
CA HIS A 52 -4.21 -1.55 7.58
C HIS A 52 -3.20 -0.70 6.81
N PHE A 53 -3.36 0.62 6.84
CA PHE A 53 -2.66 1.55 5.95
C PHE A 53 -1.26 1.98 6.41
N GLU A 54 -0.63 1.26 7.34
CA GLU A 54 0.63 1.74 7.92
C GLU A 54 1.75 1.78 6.87
N THR A 55 1.92 0.70 6.11
CA THR A 55 2.95 0.61 5.06
C THR A 55 2.68 1.57 3.91
N VAL A 56 1.41 1.82 3.61
CA VAL A 56 0.97 2.82 2.63
C VAL A 56 1.33 4.23 3.08
N VAL A 57 1.06 4.57 4.35
CA VAL A 57 1.42 5.87 4.92
C VAL A 57 2.94 6.05 4.88
N GLN A 58 3.71 5.01 5.23
CA GLN A 58 5.16 5.05 5.15
C GLN A 58 5.65 5.33 3.71
N ASP A 59 5.04 4.72 2.69
CA ASP A 59 5.39 4.98 1.30
C ASP A 59 5.04 6.41 0.85
N VAL A 60 3.91 6.97 1.32
CA VAL A 60 3.55 8.37 1.08
C VAL A 60 4.59 9.33 1.69
N HIS A 61 5.03 9.08 2.92
CA HIS A 61 6.06 9.87 3.59
C HIS A 61 7.42 9.77 2.86
N ASP A 62 7.79 8.57 2.41
CA ASP A 62 9.02 8.35 1.64
C ASP A 62 9.00 9.10 0.30
N VAL A 63 7.95 8.94 -0.49
CA VAL A 63 7.79 9.64 -1.78
C VAL A 63 7.81 11.15 -1.57
N TRP A 64 7.09 11.67 -0.58
CA TRP A 64 7.13 13.10 -0.25
C TRP A 64 8.54 13.59 0.02
N LYS A 65 9.30 12.86 0.84
CA LYS A 65 10.67 13.22 1.19
C LYS A 65 11.59 13.22 -0.03
N ARG A 66 11.45 12.24 -0.93
CA ARG A 66 12.23 12.17 -2.18
C ARG A 66 11.91 13.34 -3.12
N VAL A 67 10.64 13.73 -3.21
CA VAL A 67 10.18 14.85 -4.06
C VAL A 67 10.57 16.22 -3.49
N VAL A 68 10.35 16.44 -2.19
CA VAL A 68 10.46 17.76 -1.55
C VAL A 68 11.82 17.99 -0.89
N GLY A 69 12.56 16.92 -0.59
CA GLY A 69 13.86 16.98 0.11
C GLY A 69 13.76 17.19 1.62
N SER A 70 12.55 17.17 2.20
CA SER A 70 12.32 17.30 3.65
C SER A 70 11.13 16.46 4.11
N ASP A 71 11.06 16.18 5.42
CA ASP A 71 10.01 15.34 5.99
C ASP A 71 8.63 16.02 5.93
N LEU A 72 7.60 15.22 5.66
CA LEU A 72 6.20 15.69 5.66
C LEU A 72 5.77 16.05 7.08
N VAL A 73 5.48 17.35 7.30
CA VAL A 73 4.91 17.85 8.55
C VAL A 73 3.43 18.16 8.34
N VAL A 74 2.56 17.34 8.95
CA VAL A 74 1.11 17.53 8.89
C VAL A 74 0.71 18.74 9.73
N LYS A 75 0.03 19.70 9.10
CA LYS A 75 -0.52 20.88 9.78
C LYS A 75 -2.04 20.81 9.78
N LYS A 76 -2.66 21.33 10.84
CA LYS A 76 -4.11 21.50 10.88
C LYS A 76 -4.53 22.43 9.73
N ARG A 77 -5.50 21.99 8.94
CA ARG A 77 -6.08 22.83 7.90
C ARG A 77 -6.80 24.01 8.57
N GLU A 78 -6.41 25.23 8.24
CA GLU A 78 -7.20 26.41 8.56
C GLU A 78 -8.36 26.50 7.56
N LEU A 79 -9.57 26.68 8.08
CA LEU A 79 -10.74 26.93 7.25
C LEU A 79 -10.83 28.45 7.08
N ASP A 80 -10.66 28.94 5.86
CA ASP A 80 -10.91 30.34 5.56
C ASP A 80 -12.38 30.62 5.84
N ALA A 81 -12.66 31.53 6.79
CA ALA A 81 -14.02 31.86 7.25
C ALA A 81 -14.91 32.55 6.18
N ASN A 82 -14.43 32.63 4.93
CA ASN A 82 -15.08 33.28 3.80
C ASN A 82 -15.30 32.33 2.60
N ALA A 83 -15.25 31.01 2.79
CA ALA A 83 -15.57 30.00 1.77
C ALA A 83 -16.98 29.44 1.94
#